data_AF-A0A4Y8MGA0-F1
#
_entry.id   AF-A0A4Y8MGA0-F1
#
_cell.length_a   1.000
_cell.length_b   1.000
_cell.length_c   1.000
_cell.angle_alpha   90.00
_cell.angle_beta   90.00
_cell.angle_gamma   90.00
#
_symmetry.space_group_name_H-M   'P 1'
#
loop_
_entity.id
_entity.type
_entity.pdbx_description
1 polymer ?
#
loop_
_entity_poly.entity_id
_entity_poly.type
_entity_poly.pdbx_seq_one_letter_code
_entity_poly.pdbx_strand_id
1 'polypeptide(L)' 'MPLPKIDNFIKNQRNGVTYNICAYRKLSAEETTRAMQVFIQQQGERQSKQGSIVKIFSLVGLFDH' A
#
# COMPACT_ATOMS: atom_id res chain seq x y z
N MET A 1 -7.78 -4.16 17.50
CA MET A 1 -6.52 -4.60 16.84
C MET A 1 -5.56 -3.43 16.82
N PRO A 2 -4.26 -3.62 17.13
CA PRO A 2 -3.28 -2.54 17.00
C PRO A 2 -3.14 -2.14 15.53
N LEU A 3 -2.87 -0.86 15.24
CA LEU A 3 -2.60 -0.45 13.85
C LEU A 3 -1.32 -1.12 13.34
N PRO A 4 -1.26 -1.52 12.05
CA PRO A 4 -0.03 -2.02 11.45
C PRO A 4 1.04 -0.92 11.47
N LYS A 5 2.27 -1.31 11.79
CA LYS A 5 3.39 -0.37 12.04
C LYS A 5 4.56 -0.55 11.07
N ILE A 6 4.53 -1.58 10.22
CA ILE A 6 5.62 -1.84 9.28
C ILE A 6 5.29 -1.20 7.95
N ASP A 7 6.04 -0.17 7.61
CA ASP A 7 5.90 0.58 6.35
C ASP A 7 6.57 -0.17 5.18
N ASN A 8 5.88 -0.24 4.06
CA ASN A 8 6.38 -0.83 2.82
C ASN A 8 6.12 0.16 1.68
N PHE A 9 7.18 0.72 1.11
CA PHE A 9 7.06 1.78 0.11
C PHE A 9 7.16 1.22 -1.31
N ILE A 10 6.26 1.67 -2.17
CA ILE A 10 6.32 1.44 -3.62
C ILE A 10 5.98 2.73 -4.36
N LYS A 11 6.79 3.09 -5.36
CA LYS A 11 6.50 4.23 -6.24
C LYS A 11 5.90 3.72 -7.54
N ASN A 12 4.69 4.16 -7.85
CA ASN A 12 4.11 3.90 -9.16
C ASN A 12 4.73 4.87 -10.17
N GLN A 13 5.58 4.35 -11.05
CA GLN A 13 6.25 5.16 -12.07
C GLN A 13 5.27 5.80 -13.07
N ARG A 14 4.10 5.20 -13.29
CA ARG A 14 3.12 5.66 -14.29
C ARG A 14 2.45 6.97 -13.91
N ASN A 15 2.13 7.16 -12.63
CA ASN A 15 1.46 8.37 -12.13
C ASN A 15 2.30 9.17 -11.12
N GLY A 16 3.52 8.69 -10.82
CA GLY A 16 4.46 9.32 -9.91
C GLY A 16 3.99 9.40 -8.46
N VAL A 17 2.99 8.62 -8.08
CA VAL A 17 2.48 8.52 -6.70
C VAL A 17 3.32 7.51 -5.92
N THR A 18 3.64 7.84 -4.67
CA THR A 18 4.27 6.90 -3.74
C THR A 18 3.21 6.32 -2.81
N TYR A 19 3.16 5.00 -2.69
CA TYR A 19 2.27 4.30 -1.79
C TYR A 19 3.08 3.75 -0.63
N ASN A 20 2.65 4.05 0.59
CA ASN A 20 3.13 3.44 1.82
C ASN A 20 2.08 2.44 2.31
N ILE A 21 2.38 1.15 2.22
CA ILE A 21 1.54 0.06 2.70
C ILE A 21 1.98 -0.31 4.11
N CYS A 22 1.19 0.06 5.11
CA CYS A 22 1.38 -0.34 6.49
C CYS A 22 0.79 -1.73 6.71
N ALA A 23 1.64 -2.69 7.09
CA ALA A 23 1.25 -4.07 7.40
C ALA A 23 1.80 -4.53 8.77
N TYR A 24 1.43 -5.74 9.19
CA TYR A 24 1.91 -6.34 10.44
C TYR A 24 3.22 -7.11 10.26
N ARG A 25 3.64 -7.35 9.00
CA ARG A 25 4.98 -7.85 8.64
C ARG A 25 5.54 -7.11 7.43
N LYS A 26 6.81 -7.36 7.13
CA LYS A 26 7.42 -6.89 5.88
C LYS A 26 6.77 -7.62 4.70
N LEU A 27 6.37 -6.86 3.69
CA LEU A 27 5.75 -7.37 2.48
C LEU A 27 6.81 -7.68 1.44
N SER A 28 6.57 -8.71 0.64
CA SER A 28 7.33 -8.93 -0.59
C SER A 28 7.00 -7.85 -1.63
N ALA A 29 7.82 -7.75 -2.67
CA ALA A 29 7.54 -6.85 -3.79
C ALA A 29 6.19 -7.16 -4.47
N GLU A 30 5.86 -8.45 -4.59
CA GLU A 30 4.58 -8.91 -5.15
C GLU A 30 3.39 -8.51 -4.27
N GLU A 31 3.49 -8.73 -2.96
CA GLU A 31 2.44 -8.35 -2.00
C GLU A 31 2.21 -6.85 -1.99
N THR A 32 3.28 -6.07 -2.02
CA THR A 32 3.24 -4.61 -2.08
C THR A 32 2.59 -4.11 -3.37
N THR A 33 2.95 -4.71 -4.51
CA THR A 33 2.38 -4.39 -5.82
C THR A 33 0.89 -4.75 -5.88
N ARG A 34 0.51 -5.91 -5.35
CA ARG A 34 -0.89 -6.36 -5.31
C ARG A 34 -1.74 -5.44 -4.42
N ALA A 35 -1.24 -5.05 -3.25
CA ALA A 35 -1.94 -4.11 -2.36
C ALA A 35 -2.16 -2.75 -3.03
N MET A 36 -1.15 -2.23 -3.74
CA MET A 36 -1.28 -1.01 -4.54
C MET A 36 -2.34 -1.16 -5.63
N GLN A 37 -2.32 -2.26 -6.41
CA GLN A 37 -3.28 -2.48 -7.49
C GLN A 37 -4.72 -2.57 -6.98
N VAL A 38 -4.94 -3.31 -5.89
CA VAL A 38 -6.26 -3.41 -5.23
C VAL A 38 -6.73 -2.04 -4.77
N PHE A 39 -5.86 -1.24 -4.16
CA PHE A 39 -6.21 0.12 -3.75
C PHE A 39 -6.60 1.02 -4.94
N ILE A 40 -5.82 0.98 -6.04
CA ILE A 40 -6.12 1.74 -7.26
C ILE A 40 -7.49 1.32 -7.83
N GLN A 41 -7.79 0.01 -7.84
CA GLN A 41 -9.09 -0.49 -8.28
C GLN A 41 -10.23 0.00 -7.39
N GLN A 42 -10.04 0.06 -6.07
CA GLN A 42 -11.04 0.55 -5.12
C GLN A 42 -11.27 2.07 -5.18
N GLN A 43 -10.23 2.85 -5.50
CA GLN A 43 -10.35 4.31 -5.65
C GLN A 43 -11.16 4.72 -6.89
N GLY A 44 -11.29 3.84 -7.89
CA GLY A 44 -11.96 4.16 -9.15
C GLY A 44 -11.33 5.36 -9.85
N GLU A 45 -12.12 6.40 -10.13
CA GLU A 45 -11.67 7.62 -10.83
C GLU A 45 -10.88 8.60 -9.93
N ARG A 46 -10.87 8.41 -8.61
CA ARG A 46 -10.15 9.29 -7.68
C ARG A 46 -8.66 8.96 -7.68
N GLN A 47 -7.96 9.44 -8.70
CA GLN A 47 -6.51 9.34 -8.74
C GLN A 47 -5.86 10.39 -7.82
N SER A 48 -4.88 9.93 -7.04
CA SER A 48 -4.04 10.82 -6.24
C SER A 48 -3.13 11.64 -7.14
N LYS A 49 -2.82 12.86 -6.72
CA LYS A 49 -1.94 13.76 -7.48
C LYS A 49 -0.51 13.22 -7.55
N GLN A 50 0.17 13.47 -8.66
CA GLN A 50 1.58 13.13 -8.82
C GLN A 50 2.41 13.77 -7.69
N GLY A 51 3.37 13.03 -7.14
CA GLY A 51 4.20 13.48 -6.02
C GLY A 51 3.54 13.33 -4.64
N SER A 52 2.26 12.95 -4.56
CA SER A 52 1.63 12.61 -3.29
C SER A 52 2.14 11.30 -2.71
N ILE A 53 2.07 11.19 -1.38
CA ILE A 53 2.26 9.95 -0.63
C ILE A 53 0.89 9.48 -0.15
N VAL A 54 0.50 8.28 -0.54
CA VAL A 54 -0.76 7.63 -0.14
C VAL A 54 -0.46 6.56 0.90
N LYS A 55 -1.16 6.59 2.03
CA LYS A 55 -1.01 5.60 3.10
C LYS A 55 -2.13 4.57 3.02
N ILE A 56 -1.77 3.29 2.94
CA ILE A 56 -2.69 2.14 2.85
C ILE A 56 -2.51 1.30 4.12
N PHE A 57 -3.59 1.04 4.84
CA PHE A 57 -3.57 0.12 5.99
C PHE A 57 -3.99 -1.27 5.53
N SER A 58 -3.09 -2.24 5.70
CA SER A 58 -3.29 -3.64 5.30
C SER A 58 -3.41 -4.55 6.52
N LEU A 59 -4.25 -5.57 6.41
CA LEU A 59 -4.40 -6.64 7.42
C LEU A 59 -3.42 -7.79 7.22
N VAL A 60 -2.54 -7.72 6.22
CA VAL A 60 -1.55 -8.76 5.94
C VAL A 60 -0.58 -8.91 7.13
N GLY A 61 -0.35 -10.15 7.55
CA GLY A 61 0.48 -10.50 8.70
C GLY A 61 -0.24 -10.38 10.05
N LEU A 62 -1.53 -10.04 10.09
CA LEU A 62 -2.28 -9.92 11.34
C LEU A 62 -2.44 -11.26 12.07
N PHE A 63 -2.44 -12.38 11.32
CA PHE A 63 -2.63 -13.74 11.84
C PHE A 63 -1.42 -14.66 11.55
N ASP A 64 -0.32 -14.12 11.04
CA ASP A 64 0.92 -14.88 10.82
C ASP A 64 1.59 -15.04 12.20
N HIS A 65 1.39 -16.20 12.83
CA HIS A 65 1.82 -16.49 14.20
C HIS A 65 2.99 -17.47 14.25
#